data_AF-A0A166TMG6-F1
#
_entry.id   AF-A0A166TMG6-F1
#
_cell.length_a   1.000
_cell.length_b   1.000
_cell.length_c   1.000
_cell.angle_alpha   90.00
_cell.angle_beta   90.00
_cell.angle_gamma   90.00
#
_symmetry.space_group_name_H-M   'P 1'
#
loop_
_entity.id
_entity.type
_entity.pdbx_description
1 polymer ?
#
loop_
_entity_poly.entity_id
_entity_poly.type
_entity_poly.pdbx_seq_one_letter_code
_entity_poly.pdbx_strand_id
1 'polypeptide(L)'
;MRAAVIAFAADTSRRAISKPASLAPHSIRPQVRFHTAPTSSPVSATRTGSTFHTGRSSGRSTVYNIAGNYNYNRKASTSAPDYKRANNAPTGIITRHFSGRNNGLEGIRCTLHSSDGNAVLTPHVVYGDAGIGKTQLALQLAKVEFSNHIYSHIFYIPGTDARQGLENVLDIIHPSDISHLHNPGELYEVQRWLEEPPPGVSWLVIVDRVTQASVTFLKANLPSKGGKILITTQSQEVAEAFGGTITVLGPLVVDDAVDLLLSTAGVRSNSSSRALAEHIVRQLSCLPIPIRQAGAYAHEAGGDLDFLLQKSAYSLAHFETSLDGYEHRSFAGMIESQFERLRQDHPHAADLLKVLSHFDPTGIPVSMLVAGAESARTKLEGGRLASVAAMHRESTSEGRRMLRTFFEAISSEDNLLNLLGPLRHLSLIHTDLVHTPSRPSTRAGVQPKEPPKRTHVRMIRMNPFVRNVIREHPSQMASDAVWFSLAVDILISAYSQNHHRCCQWCPYAHHIRALVKWTALDDQGEGAEESEQGAAFPELIEALRVEQVQIREQPAYDVSMPDIHFQPREEYVYP
;
A
#
# COMPACT_ATOMS: atom_id res chain seq x y z
N MET A 1 5.29 21.06 37.98
CA MET A 1 6.54 21.56 37.35
C MET A 1 6.59 21.12 35.89
N ARG A 2 5.80 21.79 35.04
CA ARG A 2 5.87 21.72 33.58
C ARG A 2 6.23 23.13 33.10
N ALA A 3 7.52 23.37 32.86
CA ALA A 3 8.10 24.44 32.04
C ALA A 3 9.63 24.43 32.26
N ALA A 4 10.39 24.67 31.17
CA ALA A 4 11.84 24.87 31.10
C ALA A 4 12.74 23.65 30.85
N VAL A 5 12.71 23.11 29.62
CA VAL A 5 13.94 22.78 28.86
C VAL A 5 13.69 23.08 27.37
N ILE A 6 13.57 24.37 27.05
CA ILE A 6 14.06 24.95 25.78
C ILE A 6 14.75 26.27 26.19
N ALA A 7 15.95 26.45 25.66
CA ALA A 7 16.81 27.63 25.71
C ALA A 7 17.69 27.83 26.97
N PHE A 8 18.95 27.38 26.90
CA PHE A 8 20.10 28.28 27.11
C PHE A 8 21.40 27.63 26.61
N ALA A 9 21.83 27.99 25.40
CA ALA A 9 23.24 27.95 24.98
C ALA A 9 23.46 28.87 23.78
N ALA A 10 23.15 30.15 23.97
CA ALA A 10 23.75 31.25 23.22
C ALA A 10 23.53 32.54 24.02
N ASP A 11 24.51 32.95 24.81
CA ASP A 11 25.13 34.28 24.66
C ASP A 11 26.19 34.48 25.76
N THR A 12 27.44 34.60 25.35
CA THR A 12 28.38 35.50 26.02
C THR A 12 29.39 35.93 24.99
N SER A 13 29.16 37.10 24.38
CA SER A 13 30.11 38.22 24.45
C SER A 13 29.59 39.45 23.70
N ARG A 14 29.10 40.43 24.47
CA ARG A 14 28.97 41.82 24.03
C ARG A 14 30.34 42.51 24.03
N ARG A 15 30.67 43.20 22.93
CA ARG A 15 31.29 44.53 22.98
C ARG A 15 30.75 45.39 21.84
N ALA A 16 30.35 46.60 22.22
CA ALA A 16 29.68 47.61 21.43
C ALA A 16 30.58 48.25 20.35
N ILE A 17 29.98 48.86 19.33
CA ILE A 17 30.08 50.29 18.97
C ILE A 17 29.44 50.56 17.57
N SER A 18 28.52 51.54 17.57
CA SER A 18 28.02 52.44 16.49
C SER A 18 27.72 51.94 15.05
N LYS A 19 26.48 52.21 14.61
CA LYS A 19 26.06 52.55 13.22
C LYS A 19 26.89 53.75 12.68
N PRO A 20 27.08 53.95 11.35
CA PRO A 20 25.96 54.06 10.39
C PRO A 20 26.22 53.65 8.91
N ALA A 21 25.13 53.79 8.14
CA ALA A 21 25.03 54.13 6.71
C ALA A 21 25.08 53.03 5.63
N SER A 22 24.16 53.26 4.68
CA SER A 22 23.82 52.54 3.46
C SER A 22 24.93 52.46 2.42
N LEU A 23 25.03 51.34 1.70
CA LEU A 23 25.35 51.24 0.27
C LEU A 23 25.29 49.76 -0.16
N ALA A 24 24.53 49.46 -1.21
CA ALA A 24 24.62 48.21 -1.97
C ALA A 24 25.59 48.42 -3.16
N PRO A 25 25.88 47.40 -4.00
CA PRO A 25 26.60 46.17 -3.71
C PRO A 25 27.82 46.00 -4.64
N HIS A 26 28.86 45.26 -4.23
CA HIS A 26 29.95 44.86 -5.14
C HIS A 26 29.99 43.34 -5.37
N SER A 27 29.87 43.03 -6.65
CA SER A 27 30.19 41.78 -7.36
C SER A 27 31.53 41.17 -6.95
N ILE A 28 31.63 39.83 -6.99
CA ILE A 28 32.67 39.06 -7.72
C ILE A 28 32.19 37.60 -7.83
N ARG A 29 31.91 37.15 -9.06
CA ARG A 29 32.04 35.75 -9.51
C ARG A 29 33.29 35.67 -10.41
N PRO A 30 34.09 34.60 -10.37
CA PRO A 30 35.07 34.33 -11.42
C PRO A 30 34.43 33.67 -12.65
N GLN A 31 34.92 34.09 -13.81
CA GLN A 31 34.59 33.64 -15.17
C GLN A 31 35.11 32.21 -15.45
N VAL A 32 34.65 31.49 -16.48
CA VAL A 32 35.19 31.50 -17.87
C VAL A 32 34.06 31.13 -18.87
N ARG A 33 33.54 32.07 -19.68
CA ARG A 33 33.80 32.36 -21.11
C ARG A 33 33.54 31.23 -22.14
N PHE A 34 32.41 31.37 -22.84
CA PHE A 34 32.23 30.98 -24.24
C PHE A 34 32.23 32.24 -25.12
N HIS A 35 32.79 32.16 -26.33
CA HIS A 35 32.92 33.26 -27.29
C HIS A 35 31.60 33.62 -27.99
N THR A 36 31.39 34.93 -28.16
CA THR A 36 30.23 35.66 -28.70
C THR A 36 30.41 36.04 -30.20
N ALA A 37 29.38 35.91 -31.05
CA ALA A 37 28.51 36.99 -31.61
C ALA A 37 28.93 37.42 -33.05
N PRO A 38 28.13 38.20 -33.85
CA PRO A 38 27.02 39.11 -33.45
C PRO A 38 25.76 39.18 -34.39
N THR A 39 24.55 39.25 -33.79
CA THR A 39 23.59 40.39 -33.66
C THR A 39 22.78 40.83 -34.88
N SER A 40 21.43 40.75 -34.78
CA SER A 40 20.52 41.91 -34.70
C SER A 40 19.04 41.48 -34.60
N SER A 41 18.33 41.93 -33.55
CA SER A 41 16.86 41.88 -33.33
C SER A 41 16.17 43.07 -34.05
N PRO A 42 14.82 43.29 -34.06
CA PRO A 42 13.80 42.80 -33.12
C PRO A 42 12.33 42.58 -33.62
N VAL A 43 11.47 42.18 -32.67
CA VAL A 43 9.99 42.35 -32.54
C VAL A 43 9.02 41.29 -33.13
N SER A 44 8.15 40.86 -32.22
CA SER A 44 7.03 39.91 -32.25
C SER A 44 5.78 40.38 -33.03
N ALA A 45 5.03 39.45 -33.62
CA ALA A 45 3.55 39.35 -33.50
C ALA A 45 2.95 38.17 -34.32
N THR A 46 1.82 37.71 -33.82
CA THR A 46 0.91 36.59 -34.14
C THR A 46 0.27 36.52 -35.55
N ARG A 47 -0.02 35.27 -35.96
CA ARG A 47 -1.10 34.71 -36.84
C ARG A 47 -1.70 35.60 -37.94
N THR A 48 -1.74 35.11 -39.19
CA THR A 48 -2.95 35.01 -40.05
C THR A 48 -2.64 34.49 -41.47
N GLY A 49 -3.52 33.62 -41.99
CA GLY A 49 -4.11 33.74 -43.34
C GLY A 49 -3.26 33.47 -44.58
N SER A 50 -3.76 32.56 -45.41
CA SER A 50 -3.43 32.42 -46.83
C SER A 50 -3.77 33.69 -47.62
N THR A 51 -2.78 34.33 -48.25
CA THR A 51 -3.02 35.40 -49.23
C THR A 51 -2.10 35.22 -50.44
N PHE A 52 -2.71 35.11 -51.62
CA PHE A 52 -2.05 35.00 -52.92
C PHE A 52 -1.55 36.37 -53.37
N HIS A 53 -0.31 36.45 -53.86
CA HIS A 53 0.20 37.60 -54.60
C HIS A 53 0.53 37.20 -56.04
N THR A 54 -0.32 37.61 -56.98
CA THR A 54 0.00 37.66 -58.42
C THR A 54 0.57 39.02 -58.75
N GLY A 55 1.89 39.10 -58.98
CA GLY A 55 2.56 40.25 -59.56
C GLY A 55 2.65 40.10 -61.09
N ARG A 56 1.98 40.98 -61.82
CA ARG A 56 1.91 41.01 -63.29
C ARG A 56 3.02 41.90 -63.84
N SER A 57 3.92 41.37 -64.67
CA SER A 57 4.73 42.17 -65.60
C SER A 57 4.60 41.59 -67.01
N SER A 58 3.83 42.30 -67.82
CA SER A 58 3.92 42.51 -69.27
C SER A 58 4.78 41.56 -70.11
N GLY A 59 4.14 40.71 -70.94
CA GLY A 59 4.76 40.15 -72.15
C GLY A 59 4.33 38.73 -72.53
N ARG A 60 3.27 38.60 -73.33
CA ARG A 60 2.74 37.39 -74.01
C ARG A 60 2.35 36.19 -73.14
N SER A 61 1.05 36.10 -72.86
CA SER A 61 0.40 34.94 -72.22
C SER A 61 0.18 33.78 -73.19
N THR A 62 0.55 32.56 -72.77
CA THR A 62 -0.21 31.35 -73.09
C THR A 62 -0.27 30.53 -71.80
N VAL A 63 -1.47 30.37 -71.25
CA VAL A 63 -1.73 29.60 -70.02
C VAL A 63 -1.90 28.14 -70.42
N TYR A 64 -1.04 27.26 -69.91
CA TYR A 64 -1.31 25.83 -69.90
C TYR A 64 -1.73 25.44 -68.48
N ASN A 65 -3.04 25.25 -68.30
CA ASN A 65 -3.59 24.57 -67.15
C ASN A 65 -3.42 23.06 -67.42
N ILE A 66 -2.56 22.37 -66.67
CA ILE A 66 -2.47 20.91 -66.73
C ILE A 66 -2.72 20.38 -65.33
N ALA A 67 -3.95 19.93 -65.15
CA ALA A 67 -4.32 18.97 -64.13
C ALA A 67 -3.35 17.79 -64.19
N GLY A 68 -2.62 17.56 -63.09
CA GLY A 68 -1.75 16.40 -62.93
C GLY A 68 -2.60 15.14 -62.85
N ASN A 69 -2.71 14.45 -63.98
CA ASN A 69 -3.34 13.16 -64.14
C ASN A 69 -2.77 12.10 -63.18
N TYR A 70 -3.70 11.33 -62.64
CA TYR A 70 -3.50 9.98 -62.12
C TYR A 70 -2.68 9.14 -63.10
N ASN A 71 -1.59 8.55 -62.61
CA ASN A 71 -0.97 7.39 -63.26
C ASN A 71 -0.75 6.28 -62.21
N TYR A 72 -1.71 5.36 -62.21
CA TYR A 72 -1.52 3.99 -61.75
C TYR A 72 -0.45 3.33 -62.63
N ASN A 73 0.71 3.00 -62.04
CA ASN A 73 1.44 1.75 -62.28
C ASN A 73 2.81 1.83 -61.63
N ARG A 74 2.82 1.64 -60.32
CA ARG A 74 3.92 0.93 -59.67
C ARG A 74 3.24 -0.23 -58.96
N LYS A 75 3.66 -1.47 -59.22
CA LYS A 75 3.45 -2.55 -58.28
C LYS A 75 4.10 -2.09 -56.97
N ALA A 76 3.32 -1.39 -56.14
CA ALA A 76 3.64 -1.24 -54.75
C ALA A 76 3.61 -2.66 -54.24
N SER A 77 4.79 -3.23 -53.99
CA SER A 77 4.91 -4.07 -52.81
C SER A 77 4.28 -3.24 -51.70
N THR A 78 3.05 -3.56 -51.33
CA THR A 78 2.44 -3.13 -50.08
C THR A 78 3.34 -3.72 -48.99
N SER A 79 4.45 -3.05 -48.70
CA SER A 79 5.05 -3.15 -47.39
C SER A 79 3.94 -2.70 -46.46
N ALA A 80 3.38 -3.64 -45.71
CA ALA A 80 2.47 -3.33 -44.63
C ALA A 80 3.06 -2.14 -43.85
N PRO A 81 2.24 -1.15 -43.44
CA PRO A 81 2.74 -0.08 -42.59
C PRO A 81 3.48 -0.73 -41.43
N ASP A 82 4.72 -0.31 -41.22
CA ASP A 82 5.56 -0.76 -40.11
C ASP A 82 4.87 -0.27 -38.83
N TYR A 83 3.97 -1.08 -38.28
CA TYR A 83 3.23 -0.79 -37.05
C TYR A 83 4.27 -0.65 -35.95
N LYS A 84 4.66 0.60 -35.69
CA LYS A 84 5.68 0.95 -34.70
C LYS A 84 5.26 0.35 -33.36
N ARG A 85 5.99 -0.66 -32.93
CA ARG A 85 5.83 -1.25 -31.61
C ARG A 85 5.98 -0.15 -30.56
N ALA A 86 5.09 -0.12 -29.58
CA ALA A 86 5.08 0.92 -28.55
C ALA A 86 5.03 0.31 -27.16
N ASN A 87 5.77 0.89 -26.22
CA ASN A 87 5.71 0.55 -24.81
C ASN A 87 5.88 1.82 -23.99
N ASN A 88 4.79 2.33 -23.42
CA ASN A 88 4.82 3.51 -22.56
C ASN A 88 4.99 3.16 -21.07
N ALA A 89 5.17 1.87 -20.73
CA ALA A 89 5.44 1.50 -19.34
C ALA A 89 6.77 2.12 -18.88
N PRO A 90 6.82 2.72 -17.68
CA PRO A 90 8.02 3.37 -17.15
C PRO A 90 9.06 2.33 -16.72
N THR A 91 9.57 1.50 -17.63
CA THR A 91 10.50 0.40 -17.32
C THR A 91 11.84 0.87 -16.74
N GLY A 92 12.16 2.16 -16.85
CA GLY A 92 13.31 2.79 -16.21
C GLY A 92 13.24 2.85 -14.67
N ILE A 93 12.05 2.70 -14.06
CA ILE A 93 11.90 2.66 -12.59
C ILE A 93 11.96 1.24 -12.02
N ILE A 94 12.24 0.23 -12.86
CA ILE A 94 12.45 -1.14 -12.38
C ILE A 94 13.68 -1.17 -11.48
N THR A 95 13.55 -1.75 -10.30
CA THR A 95 14.64 -1.83 -9.35
C THR A 95 15.80 -2.66 -9.91
N ARG A 96 17.02 -2.19 -9.65
CA ARG A 96 18.27 -2.90 -10.02
C ARG A 96 18.37 -4.30 -9.39
N HIS A 97 17.75 -4.50 -8.22
CA HIS A 97 17.74 -5.78 -7.50
C HIS A 97 16.31 -6.34 -7.47
N PHE A 98 15.87 -6.89 -8.60
CA PHE A 98 14.58 -7.58 -8.69
C PHE A 98 14.80 -9.09 -8.48
N SER A 99 14.33 -9.65 -7.36
CA SER A 99 14.50 -11.06 -6.99
C SER A 99 13.21 -11.66 -6.43
N GLY A 100 13.14 -13.00 -6.38
CA GLY A 100 12.08 -13.76 -5.72
C GLY A 100 10.67 -13.63 -6.29
N ARG A 101 10.56 -13.21 -7.55
CA ARG A 101 9.27 -13.00 -8.24
C ARG A 101 9.12 -13.80 -9.52
N ASN A 102 10.03 -14.74 -9.80
CA ASN A 102 10.01 -15.55 -11.01
C ASN A 102 8.74 -16.40 -11.10
N ASN A 103 8.36 -17.08 -10.03
CA ASN A 103 7.13 -17.90 -10.00
C ASN A 103 5.88 -17.05 -10.22
N GLY A 104 5.83 -15.85 -9.61
CA GLY A 104 4.72 -14.92 -9.81
C GLY A 104 4.64 -14.40 -11.25
N LEU A 105 5.78 -14.07 -11.86
CA LEU A 105 5.83 -13.67 -13.27
C LEU A 105 5.36 -14.80 -14.18
N GLU A 106 5.91 -16.01 -14.01
CA GLU A 106 5.55 -17.16 -14.84
C GLU A 106 4.07 -17.55 -14.67
N GLY A 107 3.52 -17.47 -13.45
CA GLY A 107 2.10 -17.67 -13.22
C GLY A 107 1.23 -16.67 -13.98
N ILE A 108 1.57 -15.38 -13.93
CA ILE A 108 0.88 -14.34 -14.72
C ILE A 108 1.03 -14.62 -16.21
N ARG A 109 2.22 -14.94 -16.70
CA ARG A 109 2.46 -15.25 -18.12
C ARG A 109 1.62 -16.44 -18.58
N CYS A 110 1.62 -17.54 -17.83
CA CYS A 110 0.82 -18.71 -18.14
C CYS A 110 -0.66 -18.34 -18.28
N THR A 111 -1.22 -17.65 -17.29
CA THR A 111 -2.64 -17.26 -17.31
C THR A 111 -2.98 -16.26 -18.41
N LEU A 112 -2.10 -15.31 -18.72
CA LEU A 112 -2.29 -14.38 -19.84
C LEU A 112 -2.17 -15.08 -21.19
N HIS A 113 -1.32 -16.10 -21.34
CA HIS A 113 -1.15 -16.82 -22.60
C HIS A 113 -2.11 -18.01 -22.77
N SER A 114 -2.73 -18.50 -21.70
CA SER A 114 -3.81 -19.48 -21.77
C SER A 114 -4.93 -18.92 -22.64
N SER A 115 -5.18 -19.61 -23.75
CA SER A 115 -5.97 -19.11 -24.86
C SER A 115 -7.34 -19.76 -24.87
N ASP A 116 -8.37 -19.04 -24.43
CA ASP A 116 -9.75 -19.35 -24.83
C ASP A 116 -10.12 -18.41 -25.98
N GLY A 117 -9.85 -18.85 -27.21
CA GLY A 117 -10.04 -18.10 -28.45
C GLY A 117 -11.47 -17.68 -28.79
N ASN A 118 -12.40 -17.75 -27.82
CA ASN A 118 -13.79 -17.33 -27.91
C ASN A 118 -14.39 -16.83 -26.58
N ALA A 119 -13.59 -16.69 -25.51
CA ALA A 119 -14.07 -16.22 -24.21
C ALA A 119 -14.01 -14.69 -24.10
N VAL A 120 -14.98 -14.12 -23.38
CA VAL A 120 -14.96 -12.72 -22.94
C VAL A 120 -13.58 -12.39 -22.33
N LEU A 121 -12.99 -11.27 -22.72
CA LEU A 121 -11.70 -10.84 -22.16
C LEU A 121 -11.87 -10.60 -20.66
N THR A 122 -11.20 -11.43 -19.86
CA THR A 122 -11.14 -11.24 -18.40
C THR A 122 -9.76 -10.72 -18.01
N PRO A 123 -9.67 -9.74 -17.11
CA PRO A 123 -8.40 -9.26 -16.63
C PRO A 123 -7.71 -10.31 -15.76
N HIS A 124 -6.39 -10.31 -15.77
CA HIS A 124 -5.61 -10.91 -14.70
C HIS A 124 -5.39 -9.85 -13.62
N VAL A 125 -5.79 -10.12 -12.38
CA VAL A 125 -5.72 -9.15 -11.29
C VAL A 125 -4.71 -9.61 -10.24
N VAL A 126 -3.71 -8.78 -9.99
CA VAL A 126 -2.72 -9.00 -8.92
C VAL A 126 -3.04 -8.08 -7.76
N TYR A 127 -3.30 -8.65 -6.58
CA TYR A 127 -3.49 -7.87 -5.37
C TYR A 127 -2.58 -8.31 -4.22
N GLY A 128 -2.41 -7.44 -3.23
CA GLY A 128 -1.57 -7.70 -2.06
C GLY A 128 -1.16 -6.41 -1.36
N ASP A 129 -0.38 -6.54 -0.28
CA ASP A 129 -0.05 -5.42 0.61
C ASP A 129 0.74 -4.29 -0.05
N ALA A 130 0.69 -3.11 0.57
CA ALA A 130 1.55 -2.00 0.20
C ALA A 130 3.04 -2.42 0.29
N GLY A 131 3.85 -1.96 -0.67
CA GLY A 131 5.28 -2.28 -0.73
C GLY A 131 5.65 -3.73 -1.08
N ILE A 132 4.68 -4.57 -1.44
CA ILE A 132 4.91 -5.97 -1.82
C ILE A 132 5.50 -6.15 -3.23
N GLY A 133 5.58 -5.07 -4.03
CA GLY A 133 6.23 -5.09 -5.34
C GLY A 133 5.32 -5.38 -6.55
N LYS A 134 3.99 -5.20 -6.43
CA LYS A 134 3.05 -5.38 -7.56
C LYS A 134 3.40 -4.55 -8.79
N THR A 135 3.68 -3.25 -8.61
CA THR A 135 4.12 -2.36 -9.70
C THR A 135 5.41 -2.87 -10.35
N GLN A 136 6.38 -3.32 -9.54
CA GLN A 136 7.64 -3.86 -10.06
C GLN A 136 7.43 -5.16 -10.85
N LEU A 137 6.51 -6.02 -10.39
CA LEU A 137 6.10 -7.23 -11.10
C LEU A 137 5.48 -6.88 -12.47
N ALA A 138 4.56 -5.92 -12.50
CA ALA A 138 3.90 -5.48 -13.73
C ALA A 138 4.87 -4.83 -14.73
N LEU A 139 5.79 -3.98 -14.26
CA LEU A 139 6.80 -3.36 -15.12
C LEU A 139 7.82 -4.37 -15.63
N GLN A 140 8.21 -5.36 -14.81
CA GLN A 140 9.10 -6.43 -15.24
C GLN A 140 8.43 -7.30 -16.31
N LEU A 141 7.15 -7.64 -16.14
CA LEU A 141 6.36 -8.30 -17.17
C LEU A 141 6.34 -7.47 -18.47
N ALA A 142 6.01 -6.17 -18.38
CA ALA A 142 6.00 -5.28 -19.54
C ALA A 142 7.35 -5.28 -20.29
N LYS A 143 8.45 -5.16 -19.55
CA LYS A 143 9.80 -5.17 -20.12
C LYS A 143 10.10 -6.48 -20.84
N VAL A 144 9.89 -7.61 -20.17
CA VAL A 144 10.22 -8.95 -20.70
C VAL A 144 9.36 -9.27 -21.93
N GLU A 145 8.05 -9.09 -21.84
CA GLU A 145 7.11 -9.42 -22.91
C GLU A 145 7.31 -8.52 -24.14
N PHE A 146 7.65 -7.25 -23.94
CA PHE A 146 8.03 -6.37 -25.04
C PHE A 146 9.38 -6.75 -25.66
N SER A 147 10.40 -7.08 -24.86
CA SER A 147 11.68 -7.54 -25.42
C SER A 147 11.55 -8.86 -26.18
N ASN A 148 10.65 -9.75 -25.76
CA ASN A 148 10.41 -11.05 -26.40
C ASN A 148 9.46 -11.00 -27.60
N HIS A 149 9.03 -9.81 -28.03
CA HIS A 149 8.11 -9.64 -29.16
C HIS A 149 6.74 -10.31 -28.98
N ILE A 150 6.31 -10.57 -27.74
CA ILE A 150 5.01 -11.18 -27.46
C ILE A 150 3.89 -10.17 -27.66
N TYR A 151 4.06 -8.96 -27.09
CA TYR A 151 3.19 -7.82 -27.34
C TYR A 151 3.92 -6.80 -28.22
N SER A 152 3.25 -6.36 -29.29
CA SER A 152 3.70 -5.22 -30.09
C SER A 152 3.40 -3.90 -29.40
N HIS A 153 2.33 -3.82 -28.61
CA HIS A 153 1.93 -2.62 -27.88
C HIS A 153 1.72 -2.91 -26.38
N ILE A 154 2.31 -2.09 -25.51
CA ILE A 154 2.04 -2.14 -24.07
C ILE A 154 1.61 -0.76 -23.60
N PHE A 155 0.41 -0.69 -23.03
CA PHE A 155 -0.20 0.52 -22.49
C PHE A 155 -0.22 0.44 -20.96
N TYR A 156 0.58 1.27 -20.32
CA TYR A 156 0.62 1.44 -18.88
C TYR A 156 -0.25 2.64 -18.49
N ILE A 157 -1.20 2.39 -17.60
CA ILE A 157 -2.22 3.32 -17.18
C ILE A 157 -2.19 3.39 -15.64
N PRO A 158 -1.91 4.56 -15.05
CA PRO A 158 -2.10 4.74 -13.61
C PRO A 158 -3.60 4.64 -13.27
N GLY A 159 -3.98 3.69 -12.42
CA GLY A 159 -5.36 3.48 -11.99
C GLY A 159 -5.93 4.68 -11.21
N THR A 160 -5.09 5.50 -10.59
CA THR A 160 -5.47 6.76 -9.96
C THR A 160 -5.89 7.84 -10.97
N ASP A 161 -5.49 7.70 -12.23
CA ASP A 161 -5.82 8.61 -13.34
C ASP A 161 -6.24 7.81 -14.58
N ALA A 162 -7.15 6.85 -14.37
CA ALA A 162 -7.54 5.88 -15.38
C ALA A 162 -8.15 6.52 -16.63
N ARG A 163 -8.85 7.66 -16.47
CA ARG A 163 -9.46 8.36 -17.61
C ARG A 163 -8.40 8.95 -18.53
N GLN A 164 -7.57 9.84 -18.00
CA GLN A 164 -6.51 10.46 -18.79
C GLN A 164 -5.57 9.40 -19.34
N GLY A 165 -5.23 8.36 -18.57
CA GLY A 165 -4.36 7.29 -19.03
C GLY A 165 -4.95 6.46 -20.17
N LEU A 166 -6.27 6.25 -20.22
CA LEU A 166 -6.93 5.64 -21.38
C LEU A 166 -6.96 6.58 -22.57
N GLU A 167 -7.29 7.86 -22.39
CA GLU A 167 -7.31 8.87 -23.46
C GLU A 167 -5.92 9.01 -24.11
N ASN A 168 -4.85 8.98 -23.32
CA ASN A 168 -3.45 9.01 -23.78
C ASN A 168 -3.05 7.79 -24.64
N VAL A 169 -3.86 6.73 -24.72
CA VAL A 169 -3.63 5.63 -25.66
C VAL A 169 -3.67 6.15 -27.11
N LEU A 170 -4.54 7.13 -27.40
CA LEU A 170 -4.67 7.71 -28.73
C LEU A 170 -3.39 8.40 -29.20
N ASP A 171 -2.60 8.96 -28.28
CA ASP A 171 -1.31 9.60 -28.58
C ASP A 171 -0.21 8.58 -28.93
N ILE A 172 -0.41 7.31 -28.57
CA ILE A 172 0.56 6.23 -28.73
C ILE A 172 0.30 5.46 -30.03
N ILE A 173 -0.97 5.27 -30.40
CA ILE A 173 -1.37 4.55 -31.61
C ILE A 173 -1.12 5.39 -32.87
N HIS A 174 -1.06 4.74 -34.02
CA HIS A 174 -0.79 5.46 -35.26
C HIS A 174 -1.98 6.36 -35.64
N PRO A 175 -1.78 7.64 -36.05
CA PRO A 175 -2.88 8.54 -36.35
C PRO A 175 -3.84 8.05 -37.45
N SER A 176 -3.36 7.23 -38.39
CA SER A 176 -4.23 6.64 -39.42
C SER A 176 -5.22 5.60 -38.90
N ASP A 177 -4.99 5.07 -37.70
CA ASP A 177 -5.86 4.07 -37.09
C ASP A 177 -7.04 4.73 -36.35
N ILE A 178 -6.96 6.04 -36.11
CA ILE A 178 -8.00 6.84 -35.45
C ILE A 178 -9.11 7.13 -36.47
N SER A 179 -10.35 6.74 -36.15
CA SER A 179 -11.49 7.00 -37.01
C SER A 179 -12.00 8.42 -36.77
N HIS A 180 -11.67 9.34 -37.67
CA HIS A 180 -12.24 10.69 -37.66
C HIS A 180 -13.70 10.75 -38.15
N LEU A 181 -14.24 9.62 -38.62
CA LEU A 181 -15.49 9.60 -39.39
C LEU A 181 -16.74 9.87 -38.55
N HIS A 182 -16.68 9.72 -37.22
CA HIS A 182 -17.88 9.76 -36.37
C HIS A 182 -17.69 10.39 -34.98
N ASN A 183 -16.72 11.27 -34.75
CA ASN A 183 -16.41 11.96 -33.46
C ASN A 183 -17.06 11.39 -32.17
N PRO A 184 -16.84 10.10 -31.81
CA PRO A 184 -17.66 9.42 -30.81
C PRO A 184 -17.13 9.61 -29.37
N GLY A 185 -16.18 10.54 -29.19
CA GLY A 185 -15.42 10.73 -27.95
C GLY A 185 -14.16 9.88 -27.91
N GLU A 186 -13.12 10.37 -27.24
CA GLU A 186 -11.78 9.74 -27.21
C GLU A 186 -11.82 8.32 -26.63
N LEU A 187 -12.55 8.10 -25.53
CA LEU A 187 -12.66 6.79 -24.88
C LEU A 187 -13.29 5.71 -25.78
N TYR A 188 -14.27 6.08 -26.61
CA TYR A 188 -14.86 5.15 -27.55
C TYR A 188 -13.84 4.72 -28.61
N GLU A 189 -13.05 5.68 -29.13
CA GLU A 189 -12.01 5.37 -30.12
C GLU A 189 -10.91 4.48 -29.55
N VAL A 190 -10.54 4.69 -28.29
CA VAL A 190 -9.61 3.81 -27.55
C VAL A 190 -10.18 2.40 -27.45
N GLN A 191 -11.42 2.25 -26.99
CA GLN A 191 -12.06 0.95 -26.85
C GLN A 191 -12.17 0.24 -28.20
N ARG A 192 -12.64 0.94 -29.25
CA ARG A 192 -12.73 0.40 -30.62
C ARG A 192 -11.38 -0.10 -31.11
N TRP A 193 -10.31 0.70 -30.95
CA TRP A 193 -8.98 0.31 -31.41
C TRP A 193 -8.43 -0.90 -30.65
N LEU A 194 -8.64 -0.98 -29.33
CA LEU A 194 -8.22 -2.13 -28.54
C LEU A 194 -8.99 -3.40 -28.90
N GLU A 195 -10.29 -3.27 -29.16
CA GLU A 195 -11.16 -4.40 -29.52
C GLU A 195 -10.96 -4.88 -30.97
N GLU A 196 -10.56 -3.98 -31.87
CA GLU A 196 -10.35 -4.23 -33.30
C GLU A 196 -9.00 -3.68 -33.77
N PRO A 197 -7.89 -4.19 -33.21
CA PRO A 197 -6.58 -3.67 -33.52
C PRO A 197 -6.18 -4.05 -34.95
N PRO A 198 -5.29 -3.27 -35.59
CA PRO A 198 -4.84 -3.59 -36.94
C PRO A 198 -4.17 -4.97 -37.05
N PRO A 199 -4.15 -5.59 -38.25
CA PRO A 199 -3.55 -6.91 -38.44
C PRO A 199 -2.09 -6.96 -37.98
N GLY A 200 -1.75 -7.96 -37.16
CA GLY A 200 -0.41 -8.15 -36.60
C GLY A 200 -0.15 -7.38 -35.30
N VAL A 201 -1.14 -6.65 -34.77
CA VAL A 201 -1.04 -5.99 -33.47
C VAL A 201 -1.46 -6.95 -32.35
N SER A 202 -0.55 -7.18 -31.40
CA SER A 202 -0.83 -7.82 -30.11
C SER A 202 -0.57 -6.80 -29.01
N TRP A 203 -1.50 -6.65 -28.06
CA TRP A 203 -1.39 -5.63 -27.04
C TRP A 203 -1.63 -6.14 -25.61
N LEU A 204 -1.01 -5.46 -24.65
CA LEU A 204 -1.21 -5.62 -23.21
C LEU A 204 -1.55 -4.26 -22.58
N VAL A 205 -2.68 -4.17 -21.88
CA VAL A 205 -3.02 -3.02 -21.03
C VAL A 205 -2.68 -3.36 -19.58
N ILE A 206 -1.86 -2.54 -18.94
CA ILE A 206 -1.52 -2.63 -17.53
C ILE A 206 -2.16 -1.44 -16.82
N VAL A 207 -3.13 -1.71 -15.94
CA VAL A 207 -3.70 -0.68 -15.07
C VAL A 207 -3.12 -0.85 -13.66
N ASP A 208 -2.16 0.01 -13.31
CA ASP A 208 -1.40 -0.11 -12.05
C ASP A 208 -2.03 0.74 -10.93
N ARG A 209 -2.10 0.21 -9.70
CA ARG A 209 -2.67 0.90 -8.52
C ARG A 209 -4.15 1.26 -8.68
N VAL A 210 -4.97 0.33 -9.13
CA VAL A 210 -6.43 0.53 -9.20
C VAL A 210 -7.02 0.65 -7.80
N THR A 211 -7.87 1.66 -7.61
CA THR A 211 -8.61 1.93 -6.36
C THR A 211 -10.10 1.68 -6.56
N GLN A 212 -10.85 1.63 -5.46
CA GLN A 212 -12.31 1.44 -5.49
C GLN A 212 -13.03 2.51 -6.33
N ALA A 213 -12.53 3.75 -6.34
CA ALA A 213 -13.11 4.86 -7.10
C ALA A 213 -13.02 4.66 -8.62
N SER A 214 -12.01 3.93 -9.10
CA SER A 214 -11.75 3.73 -10.54
C SER A 214 -12.49 2.51 -11.11
N VAL A 215 -13.04 1.62 -10.27
CA VAL A 215 -13.64 0.34 -10.69
C VAL A 215 -14.77 0.53 -11.69
N THR A 216 -15.75 1.37 -11.37
CA THR A 216 -16.93 1.59 -12.24
C THR A 216 -16.53 2.15 -13.60
N PHE A 217 -15.60 3.11 -13.61
CA PHE A 217 -15.09 3.71 -14.84
C PHE A 217 -14.33 2.69 -15.70
N LEU A 218 -13.40 1.94 -15.10
CA LEU A 218 -12.59 0.95 -15.81
C LEU A 218 -13.45 -0.19 -16.38
N LYS A 219 -14.44 -0.69 -15.62
CA LYS A 219 -15.36 -1.72 -16.13
C LYS A 219 -16.18 -1.27 -17.33
N ALA A 220 -16.48 0.02 -17.43
CA ALA A 220 -17.27 0.58 -18.52
C ALA A 220 -16.44 0.92 -19.77
N ASN A 221 -15.13 1.11 -19.65
CA ASN A 221 -14.27 1.64 -20.72
C ASN A 221 -13.10 0.73 -21.12
N LEU A 222 -12.82 -0.34 -20.36
CA LEU A 222 -11.88 -1.37 -20.79
C LEU A 222 -12.49 -2.24 -21.90
N PRO A 223 -11.68 -2.73 -22.85
CA PRO A 223 -12.17 -3.53 -23.96
C PRO A 223 -12.73 -4.88 -23.47
N SER A 224 -13.72 -5.40 -24.18
CA SER A 224 -14.38 -6.67 -23.89
C SER A 224 -13.80 -7.87 -24.65
N LYS A 225 -12.98 -7.60 -25.66
CA LYS A 225 -12.33 -8.56 -26.57
C LYS A 225 -10.96 -8.06 -27.00
N GLY A 226 -10.12 -8.97 -27.50
CA GLY A 226 -8.78 -8.66 -27.99
C GLY A 226 -7.74 -8.51 -26.88
N GLY A 227 -6.47 -8.70 -27.23
CA GLY A 227 -5.31 -8.45 -26.33
C GLY A 227 -5.39 -9.09 -24.94
N LYS A 228 -4.75 -8.43 -23.97
CA LYS A 228 -4.62 -8.88 -22.57
C LYS A 228 -4.65 -7.71 -21.60
N ILE A 229 -5.23 -7.91 -20.42
CA ILE A 229 -5.32 -6.89 -19.36
C ILE A 229 -4.69 -7.42 -18.08
N LEU A 230 -3.77 -6.66 -17.51
CA LEU A 230 -3.23 -6.85 -16.17
C LEU A 230 -3.68 -5.67 -15.28
N ILE A 231 -4.29 -5.99 -14.15
CA ILE A 231 -4.67 -5.00 -13.14
C ILE A 231 -3.82 -5.24 -11.90
N THR A 232 -3.27 -4.19 -11.30
CA THR A 232 -2.70 -4.27 -9.95
C THR A 232 -3.54 -3.45 -8.99
N THR A 233 -3.76 -3.96 -7.79
CA THR A 233 -4.47 -3.24 -6.72
C THR A 233 -3.96 -3.65 -5.35
N GLN A 234 -4.19 -2.81 -4.33
CA GLN A 234 -3.96 -3.20 -2.95
C GLN A 234 -5.21 -3.90 -2.37
N SER A 235 -6.41 -3.46 -2.78
CA SER A 235 -7.68 -3.94 -2.23
C SER A 235 -8.10 -5.29 -2.81
N GLN A 236 -8.37 -6.24 -1.92
CA GLN A 236 -9.00 -7.50 -2.28
C GLN A 236 -10.40 -7.29 -2.88
N GLU A 237 -11.19 -6.34 -2.36
CA GLU A 237 -12.54 -6.09 -2.88
C GLU A 237 -12.50 -5.56 -4.32
N VAL A 238 -11.51 -4.71 -4.63
CA VAL A 238 -11.26 -4.26 -6.01
C VAL A 238 -10.91 -5.45 -6.89
N ALA A 239 -10.06 -6.36 -6.43
CA ALA A 239 -9.70 -7.56 -7.18
C ALA A 239 -10.91 -8.46 -7.47
N GLU A 240 -11.70 -8.75 -6.44
CA GLU A 240 -12.94 -9.53 -6.54
C GLU A 240 -13.97 -8.83 -7.45
N ALA A 241 -14.02 -7.49 -7.44
CA ALA A 241 -14.93 -6.74 -8.29
C ALA A 241 -14.60 -6.94 -9.78
N PHE A 242 -13.33 -6.95 -10.19
CA PHE A 242 -12.96 -7.21 -11.59
C PHE A 242 -13.15 -8.68 -11.99
N GLY A 243 -13.07 -9.61 -11.03
CA GLY A 243 -13.17 -11.03 -11.30
C GLY A 243 -12.03 -11.53 -12.19
N GLY A 244 -12.27 -12.62 -12.93
CA GLY A 244 -11.25 -13.24 -13.77
C GLY A 244 -10.24 -14.05 -12.96
N THR A 245 -9.00 -14.06 -13.43
CA THR A 245 -7.91 -14.74 -12.71
C THR A 245 -7.32 -13.79 -11.68
N ILE A 246 -7.33 -14.18 -10.41
CA ILE A 246 -6.82 -13.36 -9.31
C ILE A 246 -5.59 -14.03 -8.70
N THR A 247 -4.48 -13.29 -8.63
CA THR A 247 -3.24 -13.70 -7.98
C THR A 247 -2.98 -12.86 -6.74
N VAL A 248 -2.83 -13.51 -5.59
CA VAL A 248 -2.40 -12.86 -4.34
C VAL A 248 -0.87 -12.80 -4.32
N LEU A 249 -0.32 -11.60 -4.25
CA LEU A 249 1.11 -11.38 -4.12
C LEU A 249 1.45 -11.16 -2.64
N GLY A 250 2.07 -12.16 -2.01
CA GLY A 250 2.53 -12.12 -0.63
C GLY A 250 3.99 -11.65 -0.47
N PRO A 251 4.50 -11.64 0.79
CA PRO A 251 5.91 -11.39 1.10
C PRO A 251 6.84 -12.31 0.32
N LEU A 252 8.11 -11.91 0.22
CA LEU A 252 9.12 -12.79 -0.33
C LEU A 252 9.29 -14.01 0.59
N VAL A 253 9.63 -15.16 0.00
CA VAL A 253 10.14 -16.26 0.81
C VAL A 253 11.47 -15.84 1.44
N VAL A 254 11.80 -16.41 2.60
CA VAL A 254 12.93 -15.94 3.43
C VAL A 254 14.25 -15.92 2.65
N ASP A 255 14.53 -16.95 1.84
CA ASP A 255 15.77 -17.00 1.05
C ASP A 255 15.85 -15.90 0.00
N ASP A 256 14.77 -15.64 -0.72
CA ASP A 256 14.69 -14.55 -1.71
C ASP A 256 14.82 -13.17 -1.04
N ALA A 257 14.25 -13.03 0.16
CA ALA A 257 14.37 -11.83 0.97
C ALA A 257 15.81 -11.59 1.42
N VAL A 258 16.51 -12.64 1.87
CA VAL A 258 17.94 -12.60 2.22
C VAL A 258 18.77 -12.19 1.01
N ASP A 259 18.51 -12.78 -0.16
CA ASP A 259 19.23 -12.46 -1.39
C ASP A 259 18.99 -11.01 -1.83
N LEU A 260 17.76 -10.52 -1.68
CA LEU A 260 17.44 -9.10 -1.92
C LEU A 260 18.23 -8.19 -0.99
N LEU A 261 18.29 -8.49 0.31
CA LEU A 261 19.01 -7.69 1.29
C LEU A 261 20.52 -7.64 0.97
N LEU A 262 21.14 -8.82 0.81
CA LEU A 262 22.58 -8.95 0.59
C LEU A 262 23.02 -8.30 -0.72
N SER A 263 22.27 -8.53 -1.80
CA SER A 263 22.56 -7.92 -3.11
C SER A 263 22.42 -6.39 -3.06
N THR A 264 21.40 -5.87 -2.36
CA THR A 264 21.21 -4.43 -2.21
C THR A 264 22.28 -3.79 -1.33
N ALA A 265 22.72 -4.49 -0.28
CA ALA A 265 23.78 -4.06 0.63
C ALA A 265 25.20 -4.16 0.05
N GLY A 266 25.37 -4.84 -1.10
CA GLY A 266 26.71 -5.11 -1.66
C GLY A 266 27.52 -6.12 -0.84
N VAL A 267 26.86 -6.93 -0.01
CA VAL A 267 27.51 -7.89 0.90
C VAL A 267 27.60 -9.26 0.25
N ARG A 268 28.78 -9.88 0.32
CA ARG A 268 28.96 -11.24 -0.21
C ARG A 268 28.17 -12.25 0.61
N SER A 269 27.47 -13.15 -0.07
CA SER A 269 26.73 -14.23 0.56
C SER A 269 27.69 -15.28 1.13
N ASN A 270 27.65 -15.47 2.45
CA ASN A 270 28.32 -16.53 3.19
C ASN A 270 27.45 -16.93 4.39
N SER A 271 27.82 -17.98 5.13
CA SER A 271 26.99 -18.49 6.25
C SER A 271 26.70 -17.42 7.32
N SER A 272 27.69 -16.59 7.66
CA SER A 272 27.54 -15.53 8.66
C SER A 272 26.62 -14.41 8.16
N SER A 273 26.85 -13.90 6.94
CA SER A 273 26.04 -12.81 6.40
C SER A 273 24.60 -13.23 6.12
N ARG A 274 24.37 -14.49 5.71
CA ARG A 274 23.01 -15.04 5.56
C ARG A 274 22.28 -15.15 6.90
N ALA A 275 22.95 -15.59 7.97
CA ALA A 275 22.33 -15.69 9.29
C ALA A 275 21.91 -14.32 9.84
N LEU A 276 22.75 -13.29 9.69
CA LEU A 276 22.41 -11.91 10.07
C LEU A 276 21.27 -11.38 9.20
N ALA A 277 21.36 -11.57 7.87
CA ALA A 277 20.34 -11.14 6.93
C ALA A 277 18.98 -11.78 7.22
N GLU A 278 18.95 -13.08 7.55
CA GLU A 278 17.72 -13.79 7.88
C GLU A 278 17.00 -13.14 9.08
N HIS A 279 17.74 -12.76 10.12
CA HIS A 279 17.16 -12.08 11.28
C HIS A 279 16.55 -10.72 10.87
N ILE A 280 17.27 -9.93 10.09
CA ILE A 280 16.82 -8.62 9.62
C ILE A 280 15.57 -8.74 8.73
N VAL A 281 15.57 -9.64 7.74
CA VAL A 281 14.42 -9.75 6.83
C VAL A 281 13.16 -10.27 7.52
N ARG A 282 13.31 -11.08 8.57
CA ARG A 282 12.20 -11.50 9.43
C ARG A 282 11.64 -10.31 10.23
N GLN A 283 12.48 -9.43 10.77
CA GLN A 283 12.02 -8.19 11.42
C GLN A 283 11.28 -7.27 10.43
N LEU A 284 11.69 -7.27 9.16
CA LEU A 284 11.05 -6.53 8.07
C LEU A 284 9.87 -7.25 7.43
N SER A 285 9.38 -8.34 8.04
CA SER A 285 8.23 -9.13 7.55
C SER A 285 8.39 -9.60 6.09
N CYS A 286 9.63 -9.79 5.64
CA CYS A 286 9.98 -10.18 4.27
C CYS A 286 9.37 -9.28 3.17
N LEU A 287 9.13 -8.00 3.48
CA LEU A 287 8.58 -7.02 2.54
C LEU A 287 9.69 -6.44 1.64
N PRO A 288 9.55 -6.48 0.29
CA PRO A 288 10.59 -6.03 -0.62
C PRO A 288 11.03 -4.57 -0.43
N ILE A 289 10.10 -3.63 -0.24
CA ILE A 289 10.46 -2.20 -0.08
C ILE A 289 11.28 -1.96 1.18
N PRO A 290 10.83 -2.37 2.40
CA PRO A 290 11.63 -2.24 3.62
C PRO A 290 12.99 -2.92 3.52
N ILE A 291 13.07 -4.12 2.93
CA ILE A 291 14.35 -4.83 2.76
C ILE A 291 15.29 -4.04 1.86
N ARG A 292 14.80 -3.52 0.73
CA ARG A 292 15.61 -2.71 -0.17
C ARG A 292 16.10 -1.42 0.50
N GLN A 293 15.25 -0.78 1.32
CA GLN A 293 15.63 0.40 2.10
C GLN A 293 16.74 0.08 3.10
N ALA A 294 16.58 -0.98 3.88
CA ALA A 294 17.60 -1.44 4.82
C ALA A 294 18.91 -1.82 4.10
N GLY A 295 18.83 -2.54 2.98
CA GLY A 295 20.00 -2.90 2.18
C GLY A 295 20.71 -1.67 1.59
N ALA A 296 19.96 -0.69 1.07
CA ALA A 296 20.57 0.53 0.54
C ALA A 296 21.25 1.35 1.64
N TYR A 297 20.64 1.42 2.82
CA TYR A 297 21.25 2.06 3.98
C TYR A 297 22.52 1.33 4.44
N ALA A 298 22.49 0.00 4.51
CA ALA A 298 23.68 -0.80 4.83
C ALA A 298 24.78 -0.61 3.78
N HIS A 299 24.43 -0.51 2.49
CA HIS A 299 25.39 -0.22 1.44
C HIS A 299 26.09 1.13 1.65
N GLU A 300 25.34 2.18 2.02
CA GLU A 300 25.91 3.49 2.40
C GLU A 300 26.81 3.40 3.64
N ALA A 301 26.49 2.50 4.57
CA ALA A 301 27.30 2.18 5.75
C ALA A 301 28.44 1.17 5.46
N GLY A 302 28.79 0.91 4.19
CA GLY A 302 29.91 0.04 3.82
C GLY A 302 29.62 -1.47 3.92
N GLY A 303 28.34 -1.85 3.92
CA GLY A 303 27.89 -3.24 4.01
C GLY A 303 27.70 -3.77 5.44
N ASP A 304 27.65 -2.88 6.44
CA ASP A 304 27.47 -3.24 7.85
C ASP A 304 26.03 -3.68 8.13
N LEU A 305 25.82 -5.00 8.22
CA LEU A 305 24.52 -5.59 8.58
C LEU A 305 24.29 -5.60 10.09
N ASP A 306 25.36 -5.62 10.91
CA ASP A 306 25.24 -5.62 12.37
C ASP A 306 24.65 -4.29 12.87
N PHE A 307 24.97 -3.19 12.18
CA PHE A 307 24.32 -1.90 12.42
C PHE A 307 22.80 -1.97 12.29
N LEU A 308 22.28 -2.73 11.31
CA LEU A 308 20.83 -2.88 11.11
C LEU A 308 20.17 -3.63 12.27
N LEU A 309 20.86 -4.61 12.88
CA LEU A 309 20.34 -5.39 14.01
C LEU A 309 20.16 -4.55 15.29
N GLN A 310 20.92 -3.45 15.41
CA GLN A 310 20.78 -2.51 16.53
C GLN A 310 19.58 -1.59 16.37
N LYS A 311 18.87 -1.63 15.23
CA LYS A 311 17.71 -0.79 14.95
C LYS A 311 16.41 -1.54 15.19
N SER A 312 15.43 -0.82 15.73
CA SER A 312 14.07 -1.33 15.77
C SER A 312 13.49 -1.45 14.36
N ALA A 313 12.52 -2.34 14.16
CA ALA A 313 11.78 -2.44 12.89
C ALA A 313 11.19 -1.09 12.45
N TYR A 314 10.76 -0.26 13.42
CA TYR A 314 10.31 1.10 13.14
C TYR A 314 11.41 1.99 12.56
N SER A 315 12.60 2.00 13.17
CA SER A 315 13.74 2.76 12.65
C SER A 315 14.12 2.32 11.23
N LEU A 316 14.02 1.03 10.94
CA LEU A 316 14.29 0.51 9.60
C LEU A 316 13.23 0.97 8.57
N ALA A 317 11.96 1.17 9.00
CA ALA A 317 10.87 1.69 8.16
C ALA A 317 11.09 3.12 7.68
N HIS A 318 11.81 3.90 8.48
CA HIS A 318 12.05 5.33 8.32
C HIS A 318 13.31 5.64 7.54
N PHE A 319 14.06 4.62 7.08
CA PHE A 319 15.19 4.87 6.21
C PHE A 319 14.72 5.51 4.91
N GLU A 320 14.95 6.82 4.83
CA GLU A 320 14.82 7.60 3.62
C GLU A 320 15.95 7.18 2.70
N THR A 321 15.59 6.48 1.64
CA THR A 321 16.52 6.21 0.55
C THR A 321 15.95 6.88 -0.69
N SER A 322 16.82 7.31 -1.60
CA SER A 322 16.39 7.79 -2.93
C SER A 322 15.81 6.59 -3.69
N LEU A 323 14.52 6.32 -3.42
CA LEU A 323 13.71 5.43 -4.22
C LEU A 323 13.30 6.21 -5.47
N ASP A 324 14.25 6.42 -6.36
CA ASP A 324 14.00 7.14 -7.61
C ASP A 324 12.82 6.48 -8.35
N GLY A 325 11.87 7.30 -8.80
CA GLY A 325 10.67 6.84 -9.49
C GLY A 325 9.51 6.39 -8.60
N TYR A 326 9.62 6.50 -7.27
CA TYR A 326 8.52 6.24 -6.34
C TYR A 326 7.99 7.53 -5.73
N GLU A 327 6.68 7.54 -5.45
CA GLU A 327 5.98 8.68 -4.83
C GLU A 327 6.46 8.96 -3.40
N HIS A 328 6.88 7.91 -2.67
CA HIS A 328 7.37 8.02 -1.29
C HIS A 328 8.80 7.46 -1.16
N ARG A 329 9.63 8.15 -0.36
CA ARG A 329 11.05 7.82 -0.13
C ARG A 329 11.30 6.76 0.94
N SER A 330 10.34 6.57 1.85
CA SER A 330 10.37 5.57 2.92
C SER A 330 9.08 4.73 2.92
N PHE A 331 9.14 3.49 3.42
CA PHE A 331 7.92 2.69 3.60
C PHE A 331 7.02 3.35 4.67
N ALA A 332 7.62 3.89 5.73
CA ALA A 332 6.92 4.66 6.73
C ALA A 332 6.14 5.82 6.10
N GLY A 333 6.79 6.69 5.32
CA GLY A 333 6.14 7.84 4.69
C GLY A 333 4.97 7.46 3.76
N MET A 334 5.02 6.28 3.13
CA MET A 334 3.87 5.74 2.39
C MET A 334 2.70 5.42 3.32
N ILE A 335 2.94 4.68 4.41
CA ILE A 335 1.89 4.33 5.39
C ILE A 335 1.35 5.57 6.10
N GLU A 336 2.22 6.51 6.48
CA GLU A 336 1.85 7.77 7.10
C GLU A 336 0.96 8.60 6.17
N SER A 337 1.28 8.67 4.88
CA SER A 337 0.44 9.35 3.89
C SER A 337 -0.94 8.69 3.75
N GLN A 338 -1.01 7.35 3.75
CA GLN A 338 -2.30 6.63 3.76
C GLN A 338 -3.09 6.90 5.04
N PHE A 339 -2.42 6.92 6.18
CA PHE A 339 -3.04 7.20 7.47
C PHE A 339 -3.56 8.63 7.56
N GLU A 340 -2.81 9.61 7.04
CA GLU A 340 -3.23 11.00 7.02
C GLU A 340 -4.46 11.19 6.13
N ARG A 341 -4.46 10.56 4.95
CA ARG A 341 -5.64 10.56 4.07
C ARG A 341 -6.85 9.91 4.75
N LEU A 342 -6.65 8.76 5.39
CA LEU A 342 -7.69 8.10 6.18
C LEU A 342 -8.23 9.01 7.28
N ARG A 343 -7.37 9.75 7.98
CA ARG A 343 -7.77 10.69 9.04
C ARG A 343 -8.63 11.82 8.50
N GLN A 344 -8.32 12.31 7.29
CA GLN A 344 -9.09 13.37 6.63
C GLN A 344 -10.45 12.86 6.12
N ASP A 345 -10.47 11.70 5.47
CA ASP A 345 -11.67 11.17 4.82
C ASP A 345 -12.59 10.39 5.79
N HIS A 346 -12.00 9.70 6.77
CA HIS A 346 -12.67 8.75 7.68
C HIS A 346 -12.07 8.78 9.12
N PRO A 347 -12.26 9.87 9.89
CA PRO A 347 -11.59 10.07 11.18
C PRO A 347 -11.85 8.94 12.19
N HIS A 348 -13.08 8.43 12.31
CA HIS A 348 -13.38 7.32 13.23
C HIS A 348 -12.69 6.00 12.83
N ALA A 349 -12.45 5.77 11.54
CA ALA A 349 -11.69 4.61 11.08
C ALA A 349 -10.20 4.78 11.43
N ALA A 350 -9.66 6.00 11.36
CA ALA A 350 -8.30 6.31 11.80
C ALA A 350 -8.13 6.11 13.32
N ASP A 351 -9.10 6.55 14.13
CA ASP A 351 -9.13 6.31 15.58
C ASP A 351 -9.17 4.80 15.88
N LEU A 352 -10.00 4.06 15.16
CA LEU A 352 -10.06 2.60 15.28
C LEU A 352 -8.71 1.97 14.94
N LEU A 353 -8.07 2.39 13.84
CA LEU A 353 -6.75 1.88 13.45
C LEU A 353 -5.70 2.14 14.53
N LYS A 354 -5.73 3.31 15.18
CA LYS A 354 -4.88 3.64 16.32
C LYS A 354 -5.10 2.67 17.48
N VAL A 355 -6.34 2.41 17.88
CA VAL A 355 -6.66 1.40 18.91
C VAL A 355 -6.18 0.00 18.50
N LEU A 356 -6.45 -0.41 17.26
CA LEU A 356 -6.04 -1.71 16.72
C LEU A 356 -4.52 -1.89 16.76
N SER A 357 -3.75 -0.80 16.61
CA SER A 357 -2.28 -0.84 16.62
C SER A 357 -1.68 -1.27 17.98
N HIS A 358 -2.44 -1.17 19.08
CA HIS A 358 -1.98 -1.63 20.39
C HIS A 358 -2.17 -3.14 20.60
N PHE A 359 -3.15 -3.75 19.94
CA PHE A 359 -3.37 -5.20 20.00
C PHE A 359 -2.27 -5.99 19.26
N ASP A 360 -2.17 -7.28 19.56
CA ASP A 360 -1.43 -8.20 18.71
C ASP A 360 -2.00 -8.22 17.28
N PRO A 361 -1.16 -8.02 16.24
CA PRO A 361 -1.60 -7.81 14.87
C PRO A 361 -2.02 -9.09 14.12
N THR A 362 -1.78 -10.28 14.68
CA THR A 362 -1.93 -11.56 13.96
C THR A 362 -3.35 -12.09 13.90
N GLY A 363 -4.26 -11.55 14.73
CA GLY A 363 -5.67 -11.92 14.71
C GLY A 363 -6.44 -11.28 15.86
N ILE A 364 -7.09 -10.15 15.59
CA ILE A 364 -7.95 -9.40 16.51
C ILE A 364 -9.40 -9.82 16.26
N PRO A 365 -10.08 -10.50 17.20
CA PRO A 365 -11.45 -10.94 16.97
C PRO A 365 -12.41 -9.76 16.90
N VAL A 366 -13.23 -9.69 15.84
CA VAL A 366 -14.28 -8.66 15.69
C VAL A 366 -15.26 -8.72 16.87
N SER A 367 -15.61 -9.93 17.33
CA SER A 367 -16.47 -10.14 18.49
C SER A 367 -15.89 -9.57 19.79
N MET A 368 -14.56 -9.57 19.94
CA MET A 368 -13.89 -8.97 21.11
C MET A 368 -14.08 -7.46 21.13
N LEU A 369 -13.92 -6.81 19.97
CA LEU A 369 -14.07 -5.37 19.85
C LEU A 369 -15.51 -4.92 20.12
N VAL A 370 -16.49 -5.62 19.53
CA VAL A 370 -17.92 -5.32 19.71
C VAL A 370 -18.33 -5.49 21.17
N ALA A 371 -18.10 -6.68 21.75
CA ALA A 371 -18.46 -6.98 23.14
C ALA A 371 -17.74 -6.06 24.14
N GLY A 372 -16.45 -5.79 23.88
CA GLY A 372 -15.64 -4.89 24.70
C GLY A 372 -16.16 -3.46 24.67
N ALA A 373 -16.53 -2.96 23.50
CA ALA A 373 -17.09 -1.62 23.35
C ALA A 373 -18.45 -1.44 24.01
N GLU A 374 -19.35 -2.42 23.86
CA GLU A 374 -20.67 -2.41 24.50
C GLU A 374 -20.51 -2.31 26.02
N SER A 375 -19.65 -3.14 26.61
CA SER A 375 -19.38 -3.11 28.04
C SER A 375 -18.67 -1.82 28.48
N ALA A 376 -17.64 -1.37 27.74
CA ALA A 376 -16.93 -0.14 28.05
C ALA A 376 -17.87 1.08 28.01
N ARG A 377 -18.79 1.14 27.05
CA ARG A 377 -19.82 2.19 26.98
C ARG A 377 -20.66 2.28 28.25
N THR A 378 -21.08 1.13 28.82
CA THR A 378 -21.83 1.12 30.09
C THR A 378 -20.98 1.58 31.27
N LYS A 379 -19.69 1.20 31.31
CA LYS A 379 -18.74 1.61 32.36
C LYS A 379 -18.36 3.09 32.28
N LEU A 380 -18.39 3.67 31.08
CA LEU A 380 -18.13 5.11 30.86
C LEU A 380 -19.12 5.99 31.62
N GLU A 381 -20.38 5.57 31.72
CA GLU A 381 -21.41 6.28 32.50
C GLU A 381 -21.13 6.24 34.01
N GLY A 382 -20.47 5.18 34.49
CA GLY A 382 -20.00 5.03 35.86
C GLY A 382 -18.62 5.64 36.17
N GLY A 383 -17.92 6.17 35.16
CA GLY A 383 -16.64 6.89 35.33
C GLY A 383 -15.40 6.04 35.63
N ARG A 384 -15.42 4.72 35.39
CA ARG A 384 -14.36 3.76 35.79
C ARG A 384 -13.48 3.26 34.63
N LEU A 385 -13.21 4.08 33.62
CA LEU A 385 -12.40 3.68 32.46
C LEU A 385 -11.00 4.29 32.51
N ALA A 386 -10.00 3.51 32.12
CA ALA A 386 -8.61 3.97 32.09
C ALA A 386 -8.41 5.06 31.03
N SER A 387 -9.10 4.98 29.89
CA SER A 387 -9.10 6.02 28.86
C SER A 387 -9.57 7.38 29.37
N VAL A 388 -10.48 7.41 30.35
CA VAL A 388 -10.94 8.63 31.01
C VAL A 388 -9.84 9.22 31.90
N ALA A 389 -9.05 8.38 32.56
CA ALA A 389 -7.93 8.82 33.40
C ALA A 389 -6.74 9.33 32.55
N ALA A 390 -6.49 8.70 31.40
CA ALA A 390 -5.40 9.08 30.49
C ALA A 390 -5.61 10.43 29.78
N MET A 391 -6.85 10.93 29.69
CA MET A 391 -7.17 12.24 29.14
C MET A 391 -6.74 13.36 30.10
N HIS A 392 -5.52 13.88 29.96
CA HIS A 392 -4.89 14.78 30.93
C HIS A 392 -5.16 16.30 30.79
N ARG A 393 -5.95 16.77 29.82
CA ARG A 393 -6.34 18.19 29.71
C ARG A 393 -7.47 18.32 28.69
N GLU A 394 -8.33 19.30 28.93
CA GLU A 394 -9.59 19.61 28.22
C GLU A 394 -10.81 18.88 28.75
N SER A 395 -11.93 19.60 28.71
CA SER A 395 -13.14 19.34 29.49
C SER A 395 -13.48 17.85 29.57
N THR A 396 -13.57 17.30 30.79
CA THR A 396 -13.99 15.90 31.00
C THR A 396 -15.30 15.55 30.28
N SER A 397 -16.13 16.54 29.95
CA SER A 397 -17.34 16.35 29.15
C SER A 397 -17.06 16.09 27.66
N GLU A 398 -16.07 16.75 27.07
CA GLU A 398 -15.72 16.63 25.65
C GLU A 398 -14.98 15.33 25.38
N GLY A 399 -14.00 14.98 26.22
CA GLY A 399 -13.33 13.68 26.18
C GLY A 399 -14.30 12.52 26.39
N ARG A 400 -15.22 12.61 27.37
CA ARG A 400 -16.28 11.60 27.55
C ARG A 400 -17.22 11.52 26.37
N ARG A 401 -17.53 12.65 25.72
CA ARG A 401 -18.35 12.66 24.50
C ARG A 401 -17.63 11.94 23.37
N MET A 402 -16.34 12.22 23.15
CA MET A 402 -15.50 11.54 22.17
C MET A 402 -15.50 10.02 22.41
N LEU A 403 -15.19 9.58 23.64
CA LEU A 403 -15.18 8.16 24.01
C LEU A 403 -16.54 7.50 23.80
N ARG A 404 -17.63 8.16 24.18
CA ARG A 404 -19.00 7.64 23.96
C ARG A 404 -19.28 7.42 22.49
N THR A 405 -18.94 8.41 21.66
CA THR A 405 -19.17 8.37 20.21
C THR A 405 -18.32 7.27 19.57
N PHE A 406 -17.07 7.13 20.01
CA PHE A 406 -16.18 6.06 19.57
C PHE A 406 -16.73 4.67 19.93
N PHE A 407 -17.05 4.41 21.20
CA PHE A 407 -17.62 3.11 21.61
C PHE A 407 -18.93 2.80 20.89
N GLU A 408 -19.81 3.79 20.72
CA GLU A 408 -21.06 3.63 19.96
C GLU A 408 -20.80 3.22 18.50
N ALA A 409 -19.77 3.77 17.87
CA ALA A 409 -19.40 3.44 16.50
C ALA A 409 -18.85 2.00 16.35
N ILE A 410 -18.33 1.39 17.42
CA ILE A 410 -17.77 0.02 17.39
C ILE A 410 -18.64 -1.03 18.11
N SER A 411 -19.73 -0.61 18.78
CA SER A 411 -20.62 -1.49 19.57
C SER A 411 -21.55 -2.39 18.74
N SER A 412 -21.54 -2.28 17.41
CA SER A 412 -22.29 -3.17 16.52
C SER A 412 -21.35 -3.74 15.48
N GLU A 413 -21.51 -5.03 15.15
CA GLU A 413 -20.69 -5.68 14.12
C GLU A 413 -20.82 -4.95 12.77
N ASP A 414 -22.03 -4.54 12.37
CA ASP A 414 -22.23 -3.83 11.10
C ASP A 414 -21.52 -2.48 11.08
N ASN A 415 -21.62 -1.71 12.18
CA ASN A 415 -20.93 -0.42 12.29
C ASN A 415 -19.41 -0.59 12.28
N LEU A 416 -18.91 -1.59 13.01
CA LEU A 416 -17.49 -1.92 13.02
C LEU A 416 -17.01 -2.34 11.63
N LEU A 417 -17.74 -3.22 10.93
CA LEU A 417 -17.40 -3.62 9.55
C LEU A 417 -17.38 -2.42 8.58
N ASN A 418 -18.30 -1.47 8.75
CA ASN A 418 -18.29 -0.21 7.99
C ASN A 418 -17.04 0.63 8.27
N LEU A 419 -16.61 0.73 9.53
CA LEU A 419 -15.36 1.41 9.90
C LEU A 419 -14.11 0.69 9.39
N LEU A 420 -14.15 -0.65 9.32
CA LEU A 420 -13.04 -1.44 8.77
C LEU A 420 -12.95 -1.32 7.24
N GLY A 421 -14.04 -0.98 6.55
CA GLY A 421 -14.09 -0.85 5.08
C GLY A 421 -12.97 0.04 4.50
N PRO A 422 -12.87 1.32 4.90
CA PRO A 422 -11.76 2.19 4.48
C PRO A 422 -10.38 1.60 4.78
N LEU A 423 -10.21 0.95 5.94
CA LEU A 423 -8.92 0.34 6.33
C LEU A 423 -8.54 -0.83 5.40
N ARG A 424 -9.51 -1.64 4.98
CA ARG A 424 -9.30 -2.74 4.01
C ARG A 424 -9.02 -2.21 2.61
N HIS A 425 -9.71 -1.16 2.19
CA HIS A 425 -9.49 -0.52 0.89
C HIS A 425 -8.07 0.07 0.76
N LEU A 426 -7.52 0.59 1.85
CA LEU A 426 -6.13 1.04 1.94
C LEU A 426 -5.14 -0.10 2.27
N SER A 427 -5.64 -1.33 2.44
CA SER A 427 -4.85 -2.51 2.80
C SER A 427 -3.99 -2.31 4.05
N LEU A 428 -4.48 -1.50 4.99
CA LEU A 428 -3.89 -1.32 6.31
C LEU A 428 -4.21 -2.51 7.22
N ILE A 429 -5.34 -3.18 6.94
CA ILE A 429 -5.77 -4.41 7.61
C ILE A 429 -6.37 -5.41 6.60
N HIS A 430 -6.45 -6.67 7.03
CA HIS A 430 -7.21 -7.74 6.39
C HIS A 430 -8.27 -8.27 7.34
N THR A 431 -9.37 -8.80 6.79
CA THR A 431 -10.41 -9.47 7.59
C THR A 431 -10.65 -10.87 7.08
N ASP A 432 -10.48 -11.86 7.95
CA ASP A 432 -10.60 -13.27 7.62
C ASP A 432 -11.73 -13.93 8.38
N LEU A 433 -12.35 -14.93 7.74
CA LEU A 433 -13.31 -15.81 8.39
C LEU A 433 -12.59 -17.08 8.85
N VAL A 434 -12.32 -17.17 10.14
CA VAL A 434 -11.70 -18.35 10.74
C VAL A 434 -12.78 -19.32 11.20
N HIS A 435 -12.60 -20.59 10.85
CA HIS A 435 -13.49 -21.67 11.28
C HIS A 435 -13.08 -22.13 12.67
N THR A 436 -13.99 -22.03 13.64
CA THR A 436 -13.79 -22.65 14.95
C THR A 436 -14.48 -24.00 14.96
N PRO A 437 -13.77 -25.11 15.20
CA PRO A 437 -14.42 -26.40 15.38
C PRO A 437 -15.25 -26.34 16.66
N SER A 438 -16.57 -26.41 16.54
CA SER A 438 -17.46 -26.57 17.69
C SER A 438 -17.24 -27.97 18.28
N ARG A 439 -16.72 -28.02 19.52
CA ARG A 439 -16.60 -29.29 20.27
C ARG A 439 -18.01 -29.89 20.41
N PRO A 440 -18.27 -31.13 19.97
CA PRO A 440 -19.51 -31.79 20.33
C PRO A 440 -19.50 -31.99 21.85
N SER A 441 -20.54 -31.50 22.53
CA SER A 441 -20.77 -31.81 23.94
C SER A 441 -21.15 -33.28 24.06
N THR A 442 -20.15 -34.16 24.05
CA THR A 442 -20.35 -35.58 24.32
C THR A 442 -20.56 -35.74 25.83
N ARG A 443 -21.82 -35.58 26.27
CA ARG A 443 -22.29 -36.40 27.39
C ARG A 443 -22.20 -37.85 26.91
N ALA A 444 -21.43 -38.66 27.62
CA ALA A 444 -21.21 -40.07 27.28
C ALA A 444 -22.56 -40.76 26.95
N GLY A 445 -22.70 -41.25 25.71
CA GLY A 445 -23.79 -42.13 25.31
C GLY A 445 -24.89 -41.56 24.40
N VAL A 446 -24.84 -40.29 23.95
CA VAL A 446 -25.82 -39.76 22.98
C VAL A 446 -25.12 -39.27 21.71
N GLN A 447 -25.38 -39.96 20.59
CA GLN A 447 -25.01 -39.51 19.25
C GLN A 447 -25.66 -38.14 18.97
N PRO A 448 -24.92 -37.10 18.54
CA PRO A 448 -25.50 -35.80 18.22
C PRO A 448 -26.51 -35.95 17.06
N LYS A 449 -27.77 -35.56 17.27
CA LYS A 449 -28.83 -35.57 16.25
C LYS A 449 -28.67 -34.50 15.16
N GLU A 450 -27.74 -33.56 15.34
CA GLU A 450 -27.46 -32.49 14.38
C GLU A 450 -25.95 -32.30 14.23
N PRO A 451 -25.46 -31.98 13.01
CA PRO A 451 -24.06 -31.60 12.83
C PRO A 451 -23.72 -30.36 13.69
N PRO A 452 -22.48 -30.24 14.21
CA PRO A 452 -22.08 -29.10 15.02
C PRO A 452 -22.38 -27.79 14.28
N LYS A 453 -23.10 -26.85 14.92
CA LYS A 453 -23.29 -25.50 14.38
C LYS A 453 -21.91 -24.89 14.14
N ARG A 454 -21.58 -24.60 12.88
CA ARG A 454 -20.32 -23.95 12.49
C ARG A 454 -20.40 -22.50 12.94
N THR A 455 -19.53 -22.10 13.87
CA THR A 455 -19.36 -20.71 14.27
C THR A 455 -18.16 -20.13 13.55
N HIS A 456 -18.40 -19.18 12.66
CA HIS A 456 -17.34 -18.41 12.01
C HIS A 456 -16.95 -17.25 12.92
N VAL A 457 -15.64 -17.05 13.12
CA VAL A 457 -15.12 -15.88 13.83
C VAL A 457 -14.40 -15.01 12.83
N ARG A 458 -14.84 -13.74 12.71
CA ARG A 458 -14.11 -12.75 11.92
C ARG A 458 -12.90 -12.27 12.71
N MET A 459 -11.73 -12.37 12.09
CA MET A 459 -10.46 -11.92 12.63
C MET A 459 -9.93 -10.77 11.79
N ILE A 460 -9.47 -9.71 12.45
CA ILE A 460 -8.73 -8.61 11.81
C ILE A 460 -7.24 -8.94 11.90
N ARG A 461 -6.52 -8.81 10.79
CA ARG A 461 -5.06 -8.91 10.75
C ARG A 461 -4.48 -7.58 10.31
N MET A 462 -3.33 -7.23 10.87
CA MET A 462 -2.58 -6.05 10.50
C MET A 462 -1.14 -6.48 10.19
N ASN A 463 -0.51 -5.83 9.22
CA ASN A 463 0.91 -6.04 9.02
C ASN A 463 1.68 -5.51 10.25
N PRO A 464 2.57 -6.28 10.90
CA PRO A 464 3.31 -5.84 12.09
C PRO A 464 4.10 -4.54 11.86
N PHE A 465 4.53 -4.31 10.63
CA PHE A 465 5.25 -3.10 10.26
C PHE A 465 4.33 -1.89 10.14
N VAL A 466 3.15 -2.06 9.53
CA VAL A 466 2.08 -1.04 9.51
C VAL A 466 1.67 -0.69 10.94
N ARG A 467 1.47 -1.70 11.80
CA ARG A 467 1.17 -1.51 13.23
C ARG A 467 2.18 -0.57 13.91
N ASN A 468 3.47 -0.83 13.75
CA ASN A 468 4.51 -0.03 14.40
C ASN A 468 4.55 1.41 13.88
N VAL A 469 4.41 1.62 12.57
CA VAL A 469 4.36 2.97 11.98
C VAL A 469 3.14 3.73 12.49
N ILE A 470 1.94 3.12 12.46
CA ILE A 470 0.71 3.76 12.93
C ILE A 470 0.80 4.08 14.43
N ARG A 471 1.34 3.18 15.24
CA ARG A 471 1.48 3.41 16.69
C ARG A 471 2.32 4.65 16.95
N GLU A 472 3.51 4.72 16.38
CA GLU A 472 4.47 5.79 16.65
C GLU A 472 4.14 7.11 15.93
N HIS A 473 3.22 7.10 14.96
CA HIS A 473 2.77 8.30 14.29
C HIS A 473 2.10 9.29 15.26
N PRO A 474 2.54 10.56 15.36
CA PRO A 474 1.98 11.52 16.31
C PRO A 474 0.50 11.79 16.02
N SER A 475 -0.33 11.71 17.06
CA SER A 475 -1.74 12.14 17.00
C SER A 475 -1.88 13.55 17.57
N GLN A 476 -2.59 14.41 16.84
CA GLN A 476 -2.90 15.77 17.29
C GLN A 476 -4.06 15.79 18.31
N MET A 477 -4.91 14.76 18.30
CA MET A 477 -6.15 14.70 19.08
C MET A 477 -5.96 14.12 20.48
N ALA A 478 -5.08 13.13 20.64
CA ALA A 478 -4.86 12.45 21.92
C ALA A 478 -3.45 11.87 22.00
N SER A 479 -2.88 11.80 23.21
CA SER A 479 -1.61 11.12 23.42
C SER A 479 -1.74 9.61 23.17
N ASP A 480 -0.62 8.95 22.87
CA ASP A 480 -0.60 7.50 22.64
C ASP A 480 -1.13 6.70 23.84
N ALA A 481 -0.94 7.24 25.05
CA ALA A 481 -1.51 6.69 26.28
C ALA A 481 -3.05 6.56 26.24
N VAL A 482 -3.77 7.46 25.57
CA VAL A 482 -5.23 7.39 25.46
C VAL A 482 -5.65 6.23 24.56
N TRP A 483 -4.98 6.05 23.41
CA TRP A 483 -5.25 4.95 22.49
C TRP A 483 -4.91 3.59 23.09
N PHE A 484 -3.78 3.52 23.81
CA PHE A 484 -3.42 2.37 24.61
C PHE A 484 -4.49 2.04 25.65
N SER A 485 -4.93 3.05 26.42
CA SER A 485 -5.93 2.88 27.47
C SER A 485 -7.29 2.46 26.91
N LEU A 486 -7.67 2.95 25.72
CA LEU A 486 -8.85 2.49 24.99
C LEU A 486 -8.76 1.01 24.61
N ALA A 487 -7.61 0.56 24.11
CA ALA A 487 -7.40 -0.85 23.78
C ALA A 487 -7.51 -1.74 25.03
N VAL A 488 -6.95 -1.28 26.16
CA VAL A 488 -7.07 -1.94 27.46
C VAL A 488 -8.53 -2.00 27.92
N ASP A 489 -9.25 -0.87 27.91
CA ASP A 489 -10.65 -0.78 28.31
C ASP A 489 -11.53 -1.75 27.51
N ILE A 490 -11.32 -1.84 26.18
CA ILE A 490 -12.04 -2.77 25.29
C ILE A 490 -11.73 -4.22 25.68
N LEU A 491 -10.45 -4.58 25.82
CA LEU A 491 -10.04 -5.96 26.10
C LEU A 491 -10.54 -6.43 27.46
N ILE A 492 -10.35 -5.63 28.52
CA ILE A 492 -10.80 -5.97 29.87
C ILE A 492 -12.33 -6.06 29.91
N SER A 493 -13.02 -5.15 29.23
CA SER A 493 -14.47 -5.17 29.18
C SER A 493 -14.99 -6.41 28.44
N ALA A 494 -14.38 -6.78 27.31
CA ALA A 494 -14.67 -8.02 26.59
C ALA A 494 -14.36 -9.27 27.43
N TYR A 495 -13.27 -9.23 28.21
CA TYR A 495 -12.91 -10.29 29.14
C TYR A 495 -13.97 -10.46 30.23
N SER A 496 -14.34 -9.37 30.92
CA SER A 496 -15.25 -9.42 32.06
C SER A 496 -16.59 -10.07 31.73
N GLN A 497 -17.08 -9.89 30.49
CA GLN A 497 -18.29 -10.54 30.00
C GLN A 497 -18.13 -12.05 29.71
N ASN A 498 -16.92 -12.51 29.37
CA ASN A 498 -16.69 -13.85 28.82
C ASN A 498 -15.79 -14.74 29.69
N HIS A 499 -15.31 -14.26 30.85
CA HIS A 499 -14.33 -15.00 31.68
C HIS A 499 -14.83 -16.37 32.16
N HIS A 500 -16.14 -16.57 32.26
CA HIS A 500 -16.74 -17.85 32.64
C HIS A 500 -16.72 -18.92 31.53
N ARG A 501 -16.30 -18.57 30.31
CA ARG A 501 -16.29 -19.47 29.13
C ARG A 501 -14.87 -19.68 28.61
N CYS A 502 -14.10 -20.58 29.23
CA CYS A 502 -12.68 -20.82 28.92
C CYS A 502 -12.37 -21.02 27.42
N CYS A 503 -13.26 -21.68 26.66
CA CYS A 503 -13.04 -21.93 25.23
C CYS A 503 -13.21 -20.69 24.34
N GLN A 504 -13.85 -19.63 24.82
CA GLN A 504 -14.01 -18.36 24.10
C GLN A 504 -12.86 -17.39 24.40
N TRP A 505 -11.90 -17.79 25.24
CA TRP A 505 -10.91 -16.89 25.84
C TRP A 505 -9.50 -17.04 25.27
N CYS A 506 -9.14 -18.22 24.74
CA CYS A 506 -7.86 -18.45 24.08
C CYS A 506 -7.51 -17.39 22.99
N PRO A 507 -8.47 -16.85 22.21
CA PRO A 507 -8.18 -15.80 21.24
C PRO A 507 -7.87 -14.42 21.85
N TYR A 508 -7.93 -14.23 23.17
CA TYR A 508 -7.64 -12.94 23.81
C TYR A 508 -6.24 -12.91 24.46
N ALA A 509 -5.66 -14.08 24.75
CA ALA A 509 -4.42 -14.23 25.49
C ALA A 509 -3.23 -13.52 24.84
N HIS A 510 -3.07 -13.63 23.51
CA HIS A 510 -1.98 -12.94 22.80
C HIS A 510 -2.13 -11.41 22.85
N HIS A 511 -3.36 -10.89 22.86
CA HIS A 511 -3.60 -9.45 23.05
C HIS A 511 -3.27 -8.97 24.46
N ILE A 512 -3.60 -9.75 25.50
CA ILE A 512 -3.24 -9.44 26.89
C ILE A 512 -1.71 -9.39 27.01
N ARG A 513 -1.00 -10.40 26.49
CA ARG A 513 0.47 -10.44 26.50
C ARG A 513 1.08 -9.28 25.72
N ALA A 514 0.49 -8.90 24.59
CA ALA A 514 0.93 -7.74 23.83
C ALA A 514 0.82 -6.47 24.69
N LEU A 515 -0.34 -6.20 25.30
CA LEU A 515 -0.58 -5.04 26.17
C LEU A 515 0.32 -5.00 27.42
N VAL A 516 0.62 -6.16 28.01
CA VAL A 516 1.49 -6.22 29.20
C VAL A 516 2.97 -6.03 28.85
N LYS A 517 3.42 -6.52 27.69
CA LYS A 517 4.78 -6.19 27.21
C LYS A 517 4.95 -4.68 27.02
N TRP A 518 3.89 -3.97 26.63
CA TRP A 518 3.93 -2.51 26.49
C TRP A 518 4.12 -1.78 27.82
N THR A 519 3.36 -2.16 28.85
CA THR A 519 3.53 -1.54 30.19
C THR A 519 4.94 -1.72 30.75
N ALA A 520 5.64 -2.79 30.38
CA ALA A 520 7.02 -3.05 30.83
C ALA A 520 8.11 -2.33 30.01
N LEU A 521 7.81 -1.89 28.78
CA LEU A 521 8.76 -1.18 27.92
C LEU A 521 8.82 0.31 28.24
N ASP A 522 7.72 0.92 28.70
CA ASP A 522 7.71 2.32 29.16
C ASP A 522 8.55 2.53 30.44
N ASP A 523 8.69 1.50 31.28
CA ASP A 523 9.51 1.52 32.51
C ASP A 523 11.04 1.44 32.26
N GLN A 524 11.50 1.25 31.01
CA GLN A 524 12.93 1.10 30.68
C GLN A 524 13.59 2.42 30.19
N GLY A 525 12.86 3.55 30.19
CA GLY A 525 13.43 4.88 29.94
C GLY A 525 14.10 5.48 31.18
N GLU A 526 15.32 6.01 31.02
CA GLU A 526 16.21 6.58 32.05
C GLU A 526 15.53 7.15 33.32
N GLY A 527 15.77 6.47 34.45
CA GLY A 527 15.38 6.91 35.79
C GLY A 527 14.50 5.89 36.49
N ALA A 528 15.12 4.81 37.00
CA ALA A 528 14.45 3.85 37.87
C ALA A 528 14.14 4.46 39.24
N GLU A 529 13.15 5.35 39.29
CA GLU A 529 12.20 5.41 40.40
C GLU A 529 10.97 4.64 39.93
N GLU A 530 10.48 3.70 40.74
CA GLU A 530 9.27 2.91 40.47
C GLU A 530 8.15 3.81 39.95
N SER A 531 7.94 3.82 38.63
CA SER A 531 6.93 4.64 37.99
C SER A 531 5.59 3.91 38.09
N GLU A 532 4.53 4.64 38.46
CA GLU A 532 3.18 4.13 38.76
C GLU A 532 2.50 3.38 37.59
N GLN A 533 3.13 3.24 36.42
CA GLN A 533 2.55 2.67 35.20
C GLN A 533 2.56 1.13 35.17
N GLY A 534 3.60 0.47 35.69
CA GLY A 534 3.57 -0.99 35.91
C GLY A 534 2.53 -1.42 36.97
N ALA A 535 2.13 -0.48 37.84
CA ALA A 535 1.06 -0.64 38.81
C ALA A 535 -0.33 -0.19 38.29
N ALA A 536 -0.43 0.40 37.09
CA ALA A 536 -1.63 1.11 36.62
C ALA A 536 -2.78 0.22 36.15
N PHE A 537 -2.56 -1.09 35.93
CA PHE A 537 -3.61 -2.00 35.44
C PHE A 537 -3.67 -3.34 36.19
N PRO A 538 -4.13 -3.34 37.46
CA PRO A 538 -4.27 -4.57 38.27
C PRO A 538 -5.13 -5.65 37.58
N GLU A 539 -6.12 -5.20 36.81
CA GLU A 539 -7.07 -6.05 36.08
C GLU A 539 -6.41 -6.82 34.91
N LEU A 540 -5.39 -6.24 34.24
CA LEU A 540 -4.60 -6.94 33.22
C LEU A 540 -3.71 -8.03 33.85
N ILE A 541 -3.13 -7.72 35.01
CA ILE A 541 -2.31 -8.68 35.78
C ILE A 541 -3.18 -9.82 36.31
N GLU A 542 -4.40 -9.52 36.79
CA GLU A 542 -5.38 -10.53 37.20
C GLU A 542 -5.79 -11.42 36.02
N ALA A 543 -6.08 -10.83 34.86
CA ALA A 543 -6.39 -11.59 33.64
C ALA A 543 -5.26 -12.56 33.25
N LEU A 544 -3.99 -12.11 33.30
CA LEU A 544 -2.83 -12.98 33.09
C LEU A 544 -2.70 -14.08 34.13
N ARG A 545 -2.96 -13.80 35.41
CA ARG A 545 -2.90 -14.80 36.48
C ARG A 545 -3.95 -15.89 36.25
N VAL A 546 -5.18 -15.51 35.89
CA VAL A 546 -6.25 -16.46 35.57
C VAL A 546 -5.87 -17.33 34.36
N GLU A 547 -5.28 -16.72 33.32
CA GLU A 547 -4.75 -17.45 32.16
C GLU A 547 -3.72 -18.52 32.57
N GLN A 548 -2.72 -18.13 33.37
CA GLN A 548 -1.66 -19.05 33.82
C GLN A 548 -2.17 -20.18 34.73
N VAL A 549 -3.15 -19.90 35.60
CA VAL A 549 -3.78 -20.91 36.46
C VAL A 549 -4.58 -21.89 35.62
N GLN A 550 -5.38 -21.41 34.67
CA GLN A 550 -6.20 -22.28 33.82
C GLN A 550 -5.37 -23.13 32.84
N ILE A 551 -4.22 -22.63 32.36
CA ILE A 551 -3.27 -23.43 31.57
C ILE A 551 -2.68 -24.57 32.42
N ARG A 552 -2.37 -24.33 33.70
CA ARG A 552 -1.85 -25.33 34.63
C ARG A 552 -2.87 -26.40 35.04
N GLU A 553 -4.16 -26.07 35.03
CA GLU A 553 -5.24 -27.00 35.37
C GLU A 553 -5.74 -27.85 34.18
N GLN A 554 -5.22 -27.62 32.97
CA GLN A 554 -5.49 -28.50 31.84
C GLN A 554 -4.62 -29.77 31.93
N PRO A 555 -5.20 -30.98 31.82
CA PRO A 555 -4.39 -32.21 31.78
C PRO A 555 -3.44 -32.15 30.59
N ALA A 556 -2.17 -32.49 30.83
CA ALA A 556 -1.09 -32.48 29.86
C ALA A 556 -1.40 -33.40 28.67
N TYR A 557 -2.08 -32.84 27.67
CA TYR A 557 -2.12 -33.39 26.32
C TYR A 557 -1.36 -32.40 25.44
N ASP A 558 -0.37 -32.96 24.75
CA ASP A 558 0.49 -32.34 23.75
C ASP A 558 -0.08 -31.03 23.18
N VAL A 559 0.36 -29.89 23.73
CA VAL A 559 0.12 -28.56 23.15
C VAL A 559 1.14 -28.35 22.03
N SER A 560 1.16 -29.30 21.10
CA SER A 560 1.36 -28.97 19.71
C SER A 560 0.10 -28.21 19.34
N MET A 561 0.16 -26.88 19.33
CA MET A 561 -0.85 -26.10 18.61
C MET A 561 -1.05 -26.79 17.27
N PRO A 562 -2.28 -27.06 16.81
CA PRO A 562 -2.43 -27.29 15.40
C PRO A 562 -1.85 -26.04 14.77
N ASP A 563 -0.80 -26.20 13.95
CA ASP A 563 -0.55 -25.25 12.87
C ASP A 563 -1.95 -24.92 12.35
N ILE A 564 -2.35 -23.66 12.49
CA ILE A 564 -3.54 -23.18 11.81
C ILE A 564 -3.13 -23.29 10.35
N HIS A 565 -3.34 -24.47 9.77
CA HIS A 565 -3.12 -24.74 8.38
C HIS A 565 -4.08 -23.81 7.67
N PHE A 566 -3.53 -22.69 7.22
CA PHE A 566 -4.10 -21.93 6.13
C PHE A 566 -4.14 -22.90 4.96
N GLN A 567 -5.31 -23.50 4.72
CA GLN A 567 -5.58 -23.98 3.38
C GLN A 567 -5.56 -22.72 2.50
N PRO A 568 -4.65 -22.58 1.53
CA PRO A 568 -4.99 -21.76 0.38
C PRO A 568 -6.34 -22.27 -0.11
N ARG A 569 -7.30 -21.36 -0.34
CA ARG A 569 -8.56 -21.75 -1.00
C ARG A 569 -8.17 -22.62 -2.18
N GLU A 570 -8.71 -23.84 -2.19
CA GLU A 570 -8.49 -24.82 -3.25
C GLU A 570 -8.49 -24.09 -4.59
N GLU A 571 -7.39 -24.23 -5.34
CA GLU A 571 -7.41 -23.99 -6.77
C GLU A 571 -8.61 -24.76 -7.29
N TYR A 572 -9.64 -24.03 -7.74
CA TYR A 572 -10.70 -24.62 -8.52
C TYR A 572 -10.08 -25.10 -9.82
N VAL A 573 -9.53 -26.31 -9.80
CA VAL A 573 -9.30 -27.11 -11.00
C VAL A 573 -10.69 -27.56 -11.44
N TYR A 574 -11.31 -26.79 -12.33
CA TYR A 574 -12.47 -27.28 -13.06
C TYR A 574 -12.00 -28.25 -14.17
N PRO A 575 -12.83 -29.25 -14.52
CA PRO A 575 -12.45 -30.43 -15.29
C PRO A 575 -12.05 -30.16 -16.74
#